data_AF-A0A4Q9KW78-F1
#
_entry.id   AF-A0A4Q9KW78-F1
#
_cell.length_a   1.000
_cell.length_b   1.000
_cell.length_c   1.000
_cell.angle_alpha   90.00
_cell.angle_beta   90.00
_cell.angle_gamma   90.00
#
_symmetry.space_group_name_H-M   'P 1'
#
loop_
_entity.id
_entity.type
_entity.pdbx_description
1 polymer ?
#
loop_
_entity_poly.entity_id
_entity_poly.type
_entity_poly.pdbx_seq_one_letter_code
_entity_poly.pdbx_strand_id
1 'polypeptide(L)'
;MNDDYMFKELVYKIKKSENIKNNEFSIKGYLNINEERFDKNFYKKFEMNFIKLNILKEFEKYEFIDWIIQNINELIEIYKKIIINFFVNELFKEYKVEYKMRVIKFVFELKIIEYEEYIEQIFSVLDSNIRLFILKNVDGRQIKNWTSNTINNISLGIKCNDNNLRRESINFIGKILYNLNDKNIKVVLKAMSCVTDKEIMKYILHFLNENIDILKSRNEDILKDIYKLVMTYISCEEVRKELLVTIEIYFKYFKLRKIYIELLPIICTMLGDEAIQDSVFDLIENILKFMKENKKELLVKNWNVKSIKGFFGFMKGNKEEKSSKNLTVINKKVIDEGILEKKVANISFQDKEKYNEEDEDISNEWNEEW
;
A
#
# COMPACT_ATOMS: atom_id res chain seq x y z
N MET A 1 -53.13 -0.04 13.12
CA MET A 1 -52.10 1.01 13.26
C MET A 1 -51.66 1.34 11.85
N ASN A 2 -51.87 2.56 11.37
CA ASN A 2 -51.89 2.89 9.93
C ASN A 2 -50.52 2.61 9.27
N ASP A 3 -50.51 1.73 8.26
CA ASP A 3 -49.33 1.29 7.49
C ASP A 3 -48.52 2.45 6.89
N ASP A 4 -49.19 3.58 6.63
CA ASP A 4 -48.59 4.83 6.13
C ASP A 4 -47.71 5.54 7.18
N TYR A 5 -47.93 5.28 8.48
CA TYR A 5 -47.14 5.86 9.57
C TYR A 5 -45.79 5.15 9.76
N MET A 6 -45.78 3.81 9.74
CA MET A 6 -44.56 3.00 9.87
C MET A 6 -43.60 3.24 8.71
N PHE A 7 -44.15 3.39 7.50
CA PHE A 7 -43.39 3.72 6.29
C PHE A 7 -42.77 5.12 6.37
N LYS A 8 -43.55 6.13 6.80
CA LYS A 8 -43.04 7.49 7.03
C LYS A 8 -41.95 7.54 8.11
N GLU A 9 -42.07 6.70 9.13
CA GLU A 9 -41.08 6.59 10.21
C GLU A 9 -39.76 5.95 9.75
N LEU A 10 -39.82 4.93 8.88
CA LEU A 10 -38.65 4.30 8.26
C LEU A 10 -37.90 5.30 7.37
N VAL A 11 -38.62 6.00 6.49
CA VAL A 11 -38.08 7.05 5.63
C VAL A 11 -37.44 8.17 6.46
N TYR A 12 -38.08 8.54 7.57
CA TYR A 12 -37.56 9.55 8.49
C TYR A 12 -36.27 9.10 9.20
N LYS A 13 -36.19 7.83 9.63
CA LYS A 13 -34.99 7.27 10.27
C LYS A 13 -33.81 7.17 9.29
N ILE A 14 -34.07 6.78 8.04
CA ILE A 14 -33.05 6.73 6.97
C ILE A 14 -32.51 8.14 6.65
N LYS A 15 -33.39 9.14 6.51
CA LYS A 15 -33.00 10.55 6.31
C LYS A 15 -32.22 11.15 7.48
N LYS A 16 -32.32 10.57 8.68
CA LYS A 16 -31.64 11.05 9.90
C LYS A 16 -30.30 10.36 10.13
N SER A 17 -30.14 9.11 9.67
CA SER A 17 -28.87 8.37 9.77
C SER A 17 -27.83 8.83 8.76
N GLU A 18 -28.28 9.39 7.63
CA GLU A 18 -27.39 9.98 6.62
C GLU A 18 -27.59 11.49 6.64
N ASN A 19 -26.51 12.26 6.77
CA ASN A 19 -26.51 13.73 6.73
C ASN A 19 -26.79 14.24 5.28
N ILE A 20 -27.84 13.72 4.63
CA ILE A 20 -28.24 14.07 3.26
C ILE A 20 -28.86 15.47 3.31
N LYS A 21 -28.03 16.47 3.04
CA LYS A 21 -28.49 17.81 2.68
C LYS A 21 -29.28 17.71 1.38
N ASN A 22 -30.59 17.96 1.48
CA ASN A 22 -31.48 18.50 0.46
C ASN A 22 -31.01 18.36 -0.99
N ASN A 23 -31.12 17.15 -1.55
CA ASN A 23 -31.46 16.98 -2.96
C ASN A 23 -32.55 15.91 -3.03
N GLU A 24 -33.57 16.19 -3.84
CA GLU A 24 -34.87 15.53 -3.88
C GLU A 24 -34.81 14.02 -4.19
N PHE A 25 -34.58 13.19 -3.18
CA PHE A 25 -34.91 11.77 -3.25
C PHE A 25 -36.41 11.60 -2.96
N SER A 26 -37.22 11.69 -4.01
CA SER A 26 -38.63 11.28 -4.00
C SER A 26 -38.71 9.74 -4.02
N ILE A 27 -38.80 9.13 -2.84
CA ILE A 27 -39.04 7.68 -2.66
C ILE A 27 -40.35 7.23 -3.35
N LYS A 28 -41.31 8.15 -3.52
CA LYS A 28 -42.55 7.89 -4.27
C LYS A 28 -42.32 7.66 -5.77
N GLY A 29 -41.28 8.25 -6.37
CA GLY A 29 -40.98 8.07 -7.79
C GLY A 29 -40.40 6.68 -8.11
N TYR A 30 -39.65 6.08 -7.17
CA TYR A 30 -38.99 4.77 -7.37
C TYR A 30 -39.90 3.58 -7.04
N LEU A 31 -40.86 3.73 -6.13
CA LEU A 31 -41.78 2.65 -5.75
C LEU A 31 -42.88 2.38 -6.78
N ASN A 32 -43.12 3.30 -7.72
CA ASN A 32 -44.02 3.05 -8.85
C ASN A 32 -43.49 2.02 -9.87
N ILE A 33 -42.27 1.49 -9.68
CA ILE A 33 -41.64 0.62 -10.69
C ILE A 33 -41.81 -0.88 -10.40
N ASN A 34 -42.13 -1.36 -9.19
CA ASN A 34 -42.25 -2.82 -8.96
C ASN A 34 -43.14 -3.20 -7.75
N GLU A 35 -44.44 -2.92 -7.77
CA GLU A 35 -45.38 -3.49 -6.79
C GLU A 35 -45.49 -5.03 -6.90
N GLU A 36 -45.09 -5.63 -8.03
CA GLU A 36 -45.22 -7.08 -8.29
C GLU A 36 -44.19 -7.98 -7.57
N ARG A 37 -43.19 -7.44 -6.85
CA ARG A 37 -42.14 -8.23 -6.16
C ARG A 37 -42.10 -8.10 -4.63
N PHE A 38 -43.07 -7.43 -4.02
CA PHE A 38 -42.98 -7.09 -2.59
C PHE A 38 -43.57 -8.19 -1.68
N ASP A 39 -42.74 -9.13 -1.20
CA ASP A 39 -43.16 -10.04 -0.12
C ASP A 39 -43.09 -9.34 1.25
N LYS A 40 -44.25 -8.87 1.71
CA LYS A 40 -44.42 -8.19 3.01
C LYS A 40 -43.96 -9.05 4.20
N ASN A 41 -44.08 -10.38 4.13
CA ASN A 41 -43.68 -11.28 5.21
C ASN A 41 -42.16 -11.41 5.29
N PHE A 42 -41.48 -11.50 4.14
CA PHE A 42 -40.03 -11.50 4.07
C PHE A 42 -39.45 -10.23 4.71
N TYR A 43 -39.91 -9.04 4.31
CA TYR A 43 -39.34 -7.78 4.81
C TYR A 43 -39.61 -7.55 6.31
N LYS A 44 -40.79 -7.93 6.81
CA LYS A 44 -41.07 -7.86 8.26
C LYS A 44 -40.11 -8.76 9.04
N LYS A 45 -39.84 -9.98 8.55
CA LYS A 45 -38.88 -10.90 9.17
C LYS A 45 -37.45 -10.36 9.07
N PHE A 46 -37.07 -9.79 7.92
CA PHE A 46 -35.79 -9.13 7.72
C PHE A 46 -35.57 -8.03 8.77
N GLU A 47 -36.50 -7.08 8.91
CA GLU A 47 -36.35 -5.96 9.85
C GLU A 47 -36.22 -6.43 11.30
N MET A 48 -37.07 -7.39 11.71
CA MET A 48 -37.01 -7.97 13.06
C MET A 48 -35.69 -8.64 13.37
N ASN A 49 -35.10 -9.34 12.39
CA ASN A 49 -33.80 -9.99 12.53
C ASN A 49 -32.66 -8.97 12.47
N PHE A 50 -32.72 -8.01 11.54
CA PHE A 50 -31.67 -7.03 11.30
C PHE A 50 -31.45 -6.11 12.50
N ILE A 51 -32.52 -5.64 13.15
CA ILE A 51 -32.43 -4.81 14.37
C ILE A 51 -31.65 -5.51 15.48
N LYS A 52 -31.74 -6.83 15.56
CA LYS A 52 -31.07 -7.63 16.60
C LYS A 52 -29.60 -7.88 16.30
N LEU A 53 -29.13 -7.74 15.06
CA LEU A 53 -27.77 -8.17 14.66
C LEU A 53 -26.66 -7.56 15.52
N ASN A 54 -26.81 -6.31 15.97
CA ASN A 54 -25.81 -5.66 16.82
C ASN A 54 -25.57 -6.37 18.16
N ILE A 55 -26.57 -7.08 18.69
CA ILE A 55 -26.51 -7.74 20.00
C ILE A 55 -26.36 -9.27 19.91
N LEU A 56 -26.45 -9.83 18.70
CA LEU A 56 -26.31 -11.26 18.46
C LEU A 56 -24.85 -11.72 18.60
N LYS A 57 -24.66 -12.96 19.05
CA LYS A 57 -23.37 -13.66 19.05
C LYS A 57 -22.96 -14.06 17.64
N GLU A 58 -21.69 -14.42 17.44
CA GLU A 58 -21.16 -14.84 16.14
C GLU A 58 -22.02 -15.95 15.49
N PHE A 59 -22.33 -17.03 16.24
CA PHE A 59 -23.12 -18.16 15.74
C PHE A 59 -24.50 -17.73 15.18
N GLU A 60 -25.19 -16.83 15.87
CA GLU A 60 -26.52 -16.33 15.47
C GLU A 60 -26.44 -15.43 14.23
N LYS A 61 -25.31 -14.74 14.05
CA LYS A 61 -25.05 -13.96 12.82
C LYS A 61 -24.80 -14.88 11.62
N TYR A 62 -24.24 -16.09 11.80
CA TYR A 62 -24.15 -17.08 10.72
C TYR A 62 -25.55 -17.50 10.24
N GLU A 63 -26.48 -17.77 11.17
CA GLU A 63 -27.85 -18.13 10.80
C GLU A 63 -28.53 -17.03 9.99
N PHE A 64 -28.28 -15.76 10.34
CA PHE A 64 -28.76 -14.63 9.55
C PHE A 64 -28.15 -14.60 8.14
N ILE A 65 -26.83 -14.77 8.02
CA ILE A 65 -26.15 -14.83 6.72
C ILE A 65 -26.75 -15.93 5.84
N ASP A 66 -26.90 -17.14 6.39
CA ASP A 66 -27.43 -18.30 5.66
C ASP A 66 -28.88 -18.07 5.22
N TRP A 67 -29.71 -17.50 6.11
CA TRP A 67 -31.08 -17.12 5.77
C TRP A 67 -31.13 -16.10 4.64
N ILE A 68 -30.26 -15.09 4.63
CA ILE A 68 -30.21 -14.11 3.54
C ILE A 68 -29.79 -14.76 2.23
N ILE A 69 -28.75 -15.61 2.24
CA ILE A 69 -28.26 -16.29 1.03
C ILE A 69 -29.39 -17.11 0.38
N GLN A 70 -30.17 -17.83 1.19
CA GLN A 70 -31.31 -18.62 0.71
C GLN A 70 -32.41 -17.76 0.05
N ASN A 71 -32.55 -16.50 0.48
CA ASN A 71 -33.60 -15.58 0.03
C ASN A 71 -33.02 -14.40 -0.75
N ILE A 72 -31.82 -14.54 -1.32
CA ILE A 72 -31.06 -13.43 -1.93
C ILE A 72 -31.79 -12.76 -3.08
N ASN A 73 -32.63 -13.52 -3.80
CA ASN A 73 -33.43 -13.03 -4.93
C ASN A 73 -34.60 -12.13 -4.50
N GLU A 74 -34.99 -12.18 -3.22
CA GLU A 74 -36.05 -11.34 -2.63
C GLU A 74 -35.49 -10.00 -2.12
N LEU A 75 -34.17 -9.86 -2.03
CA LEU A 75 -33.54 -8.63 -1.57
C LEU A 75 -33.51 -7.54 -2.65
N ILE A 76 -34.21 -6.44 -2.38
CA ILE A 76 -34.01 -5.18 -3.10
C ILE A 76 -32.68 -4.52 -2.71
N GLU A 77 -32.16 -3.71 -3.62
CA GLU A 77 -30.79 -3.15 -3.56
C GLU A 77 -30.52 -2.36 -2.28
N ILE A 78 -31.50 -1.59 -1.77
CA ILE A 78 -31.32 -0.80 -0.54
C ILE A 78 -31.03 -1.67 0.69
N TYR A 79 -31.65 -2.84 0.80
CA TYR A 79 -31.36 -3.75 1.90
C TYR A 79 -30.00 -4.42 1.74
N LYS A 80 -29.58 -4.74 0.51
CA LYS A 80 -28.21 -5.20 0.27
C LYS A 80 -27.18 -4.18 0.73
N LYS A 81 -27.38 -2.89 0.42
CA LYS A 81 -26.51 -1.80 0.87
C LYS A 81 -26.42 -1.73 2.41
N ILE A 82 -27.56 -1.84 3.10
CA ILE A 82 -27.64 -1.84 4.56
C ILE A 82 -26.89 -3.05 5.16
N ILE A 83 -27.11 -4.25 4.60
CA ILE A 83 -26.44 -5.49 5.02
C ILE A 83 -24.93 -5.37 4.83
N ILE A 84 -24.47 -4.90 3.66
CA ILE A 84 -23.05 -4.75 3.35
C ILE A 84 -22.41 -3.78 4.34
N ASN A 85 -23.01 -2.61 4.58
CA ASN A 85 -22.45 -1.64 5.50
C ASN A 85 -22.31 -2.22 6.92
N PHE A 86 -23.32 -2.96 7.40
CA PHE A 86 -23.23 -3.66 8.69
C PHE A 86 -22.08 -4.67 8.71
N PHE A 87 -22.03 -5.57 7.72
CA PHE A 87 -21.09 -6.69 7.71
C PHE A 87 -19.65 -6.29 7.36
N VAL A 88 -19.45 -5.23 6.57
CA VAL A 88 -18.11 -4.67 6.38
C VAL A 88 -17.59 -4.07 7.69
N ASN A 89 -18.45 -3.42 8.50
CA ASN A 89 -18.07 -2.94 9.82
C ASN A 89 -17.71 -4.08 10.79
N GLU A 90 -18.32 -5.26 10.65
CA GLU A 90 -17.97 -6.45 11.45
C GLU A 90 -16.54 -6.95 11.17
N LEU A 91 -15.98 -6.72 9.98
CA LEU A 91 -14.61 -7.14 9.64
C LEU A 91 -13.53 -6.43 10.45
N PHE A 92 -13.83 -5.23 10.97
CA PHE A 92 -12.94 -4.45 11.83
C PHE A 92 -12.93 -4.91 13.29
N LYS A 93 -13.90 -5.73 13.69
CA LYS A 93 -13.99 -6.25 15.06
C LYS A 93 -13.02 -7.42 15.26
N GLU A 94 -12.69 -7.69 16.52
CA GLU A 94 -11.81 -8.80 16.92
C GLU A 94 -12.58 -10.13 16.93
N TYR A 95 -12.93 -10.61 15.73
CA TYR A 95 -13.54 -11.92 15.53
C TYR A 95 -12.56 -12.94 14.95
N LYS A 96 -12.92 -14.22 15.08
CA LYS A 96 -12.17 -15.33 14.49
C LYS A 96 -12.09 -15.22 12.96
N VAL A 97 -11.00 -15.73 12.39
CA VAL A 97 -10.73 -15.68 10.95
C VAL A 97 -11.85 -16.34 10.15
N GLU A 98 -12.38 -17.48 10.64
CA GLU A 98 -13.46 -18.22 9.98
C GLU A 98 -14.72 -17.35 9.80
N TYR A 99 -15.09 -16.59 10.84
CA TYR A 99 -16.23 -15.68 10.79
C TYR A 99 -15.98 -14.55 9.81
N LYS A 100 -14.84 -13.86 9.90
CA LYS A 100 -14.51 -12.77 8.97
C LYS A 100 -14.49 -13.24 7.52
N MET A 101 -13.97 -14.45 7.27
CA MET A 101 -13.97 -15.06 5.95
C MET A 101 -15.38 -15.39 5.45
N ARG A 102 -16.30 -15.83 6.32
CA ARG A 102 -17.71 -16.01 5.95
C ARG A 102 -18.36 -14.68 5.61
N VAL A 103 -18.11 -13.66 6.42
CA VAL A 103 -18.65 -12.30 6.25
C VAL A 103 -18.22 -11.70 4.91
N ILE A 104 -16.92 -11.72 4.57
CA ILE A 104 -16.46 -11.14 3.30
C ILE A 104 -16.98 -11.91 2.08
N LYS A 105 -17.08 -13.25 2.15
CA LYS A 105 -17.68 -14.05 1.08
C LYS A 105 -19.14 -13.68 0.87
N PHE A 106 -19.89 -13.57 1.95
CA PHE A 106 -21.29 -13.15 1.92
C PHE A 106 -21.48 -11.76 1.30
N VAL A 107 -20.65 -10.77 1.68
CA VAL A 107 -20.68 -9.43 1.08
C VAL A 107 -20.50 -9.46 -0.45
N PHE A 108 -19.64 -10.36 -0.95
CA PHE A 108 -19.41 -10.54 -2.38
C PHE A 108 -20.51 -11.35 -3.08
N GLU A 109 -21.20 -12.24 -2.37
CA GLU A 109 -22.35 -13.00 -2.90
C GLU A 109 -23.58 -12.12 -3.16
N LEU A 110 -23.72 -10.99 -2.46
CA LEU A 110 -24.84 -10.05 -2.63
C LEU A 110 -24.91 -9.40 -4.03
N LYS A 111 -23.84 -9.48 -4.83
CA LYS A 111 -23.76 -9.02 -6.23
C LYS A 111 -24.38 -7.64 -6.44
N ILE A 112 -23.99 -6.66 -5.61
CA ILE A 112 -24.44 -5.28 -5.79
C ILE A 112 -23.81 -4.64 -7.03
N ILE A 113 -24.55 -3.77 -7.69
CA ILE A 113 -24.10 -3.11 -8.93
C ILE A 113 -22.98 -2.09 -8.64
N GLU A 114 -22.98 -1.51 -7.43
CA GLU A 114 -22.12 -0.38 -7.03
C GLU A 114 -21.10 -0.78 -5.95
N TYR A 115 -20.33 -1.86 -6.17
CA TYR A 115 -19.25 -2.23 -5.23
C TYR A 115 -18.25 -1.10 -4.99
N GLU A 116 -18.07 -0.17 -5.94
CA GLU A 116 -17.18 0.98 -5.84
C GLU A 116 -17.39 1.79 -4.54
N GLU A 117 -18.63 1.93 -4.05
CA GLU A 117 -18.94 2.68 -2.83
C GLU A 117 -18.29 2.09 -1.57
N TYR A 118 -18.05 0.78 -1.58
CA TYR A 118 -17.53 0.04 -0.42
C TYR A 118 -16.05 -0.33 -0.55
N ILE A 119 -15.44 -0.13 -1.73
CA ILE A 119 -14.06 -0.53 -2.02
C ILE A 119 -13.08 0.06 -1.01
N GLU A 120 -13.19 1.35 -0.71
CA GLU A 120 -12.27 2.00 0.23
C GLU A 120 -12.37 1.39 1.64
N GLN A 121 -13.59 1.18 2.12
CA GLN A 121 -13.84 0.57 3.43
C GLN A 121 -13.33 -0.87 3.48
N ILE A 122 -13.63 -1.68 2.45
CA ILE A 122 -13.20 -3.07 2.35
C ILE A 122 -11.67 -3.19 2.31
N PHE A 123 -10.98 -2.36 1.53
CA PHE A 123 -9.50 -2.36 1.48
C PHE A 123 -8.84 -1.78 2.73
N SER A 124 -9.55 -1.03 3.56
CA SER A 124 -9.01 -0.54 4.83
C SER A 124 -8.95 -1.62 5.94
N VAL A 125 -9.57 -2.78 5.72
CA VAL A 125 -9.44 -3.94 6.62
C VAL A 125 -8.00 -4.47 6.57
N LEU A 126 -7.29 -4.47 7.71
CA LEU A 126 -5.88 -4.84 7.79
C LEU A 126 -5.63 -6.35 8.01
N ASP A 127 -6.68 -7.15 8.12
CA ASP A 127 -6.59 -8.61 8.26
C ASP A 127 -6.05 -9.25 6.97
N SER A 128 -4.93 -9.95 7.06
CA SER A 128 -4.24 -10.54 5.90
C SER A 128 -5.11 -11.53 5.12
N ASN A 129 -5.94 -12.34 5.78
CA ASN A 129 -6.80 -13.33 5.11
C ASN A 129 -7.89 -12.63 4.30
N ILE A 130 -8.48 -11.60 4.89
CA ILE A 130 -9.49 -10.78 4.23
C ILE A 130 -8.88 -10.02 3.05
N ARG A 131 -7.69 -9.44 3.23
CA ARG A 131 -6.97 -8.76 2.15
C ARG A 131 -6.64 -9.69 0.99
N LEU A 132 -6.11 -10.89 1.28
CA LEU A 132 -5.85 -11.91 0.26
C LEU A 132 -7.12 -12.28 -0.50
N PHE A 133 -8.25 -12.44 0.22
CA PHE A 133 -9.54 -12.70 -0.42
C PHE A 133 -9.93 -11.57 -1.37
N ILE A 134 -9.86 -10.32 -0.91
CA ILE A 134 -10.23 -9.13 -1.71
C ILE A 134 -9.36 -9.03 -2.96
N LEU A 135 -8.03 -9.15 -2.83
CA LEU A 135 -7.09 -9.05 -3.95
C LEU A 135 -7.33 -10.12 -5.03
N LYS A 136 -7.83 -11.29 -4.64
CA LYS A 136 -8.12 -12.40 -5.56
C LYS A 136 -9.49 -12.31 -6.23
N ASN A 137 -10.49 -11.75 -5.54
CA ASN A 137 -11.88 -11.82 -5.97
C ASN A 137 -12.46 -10.49 -6.49
N VAL A 138 -11.86 -9.35 -6.18
CA VAL A 138 -12.26 -8.06 -6.77
C VAL A 138 -11.68 -7.94 -8.18
N ASP A 139 -12.53 -7.71 -9.18
CA ASP A 139 -12.05 -7.25 -10.49
C ASP A 139 -11.78 -5.75 -10.47
N GLY A 140 -10.57 -5.37 -10.04
CA GLY A 140 -10.19 -3.98 -9.88
C GLY A 140 -10.23 -3.15 -11.17
N ARG A 141 -10.31 -3.77 -12.35
CA ARG A 141 -10.40 -3.09 -13.65
C ARG A 141 -11.73 -2.37 -13.85
N GLN A 142 -12.78 -2.85 -13.19
CA GLN A 142 -14.12 -2.24 -13.25
C GLN A 142 -14.18 -0.93 -12.47
N ILE A 143 -13.24 -0.72 -11.53
CA ILE A 143 -13.19 0.46 -10.68
C ILE A 143 -12.48 1.59 -11.43
N LYS A 144 -13.22 2.66 -11.72
CA LYS A 144 -12.69 3.78 -12.52
C LYS A 144 -11.79 4.71 -11.72
N ASN A 145 -12.10 4.93 -10.44
CA ASN A 145 -11.45 5.96 -9.62
C ASN A 145 -10.87 5.35 -8.34
N TRP A 146 -9.55 5.24 -8.30
CA TRP A 146 -8.83 4.78 -7.11
C TRP A 146 -8.40 5.95 -6.22
N THR A 147 -8.91 5.98 -4.98
CA THR A 147 -8.50 6.99 -4.00
C THR A 147 -7.08 6.72 -3.49
N SER A 148 -6.33 7.77 -3.14
CA SER A 148 -4.99 7.59 -2.59
C SER A 148 -4.99 6.78 -1.28
N ASN A 149 -6.06 6.87 -0.49
CA ASN A 149 -6.20 6.08 0.73
C ASN A 149 -6.29 4.58 0.42
N THR A 150 -7.13 4.21 -0.55
CA THR A 150 -7.24 2.82 -1.02
C THR A 150 -5.90 2.29 -1.54
N ILE A 151 -5.19 3.07 -2.36
CA ILE A 151 -3.87 2.66 -2.89
C ILE A 151 -2.81 2.59 -1.79
N ASN A 152 -2.83 3.49 -0.80
CA ASN A 152 -1.98 3.37 0.37
C ASN A 152 -2.24 2.05 1.10
N ASN A 153 -3.51 1.71 1.33
CA ASN A 153 -3.88 0.46 1.99
C ASN A 153 -3.38 -0.75 1.20
N ILE A 154 -3.63 -0.82 -0.13
CA ILE A 154 -3.11 -1.89 -0.99
C ILE A 154 -1.58 -1.96 -0.89
N SER A 155 -0.89 -0.82 -0.95
CA SER A 155 0.57 -0.72 -0.88
C SER A 155 1.16 -1.19 0.46
N LEU A 156 0.40 -1.16 1.57
CA LEU A 156 0.82 -1.79 2.82
C LEU A 156 1.03 -3.31 2.68
N GLY A 157 0.28 -3.96 1.78
CA GLY A 157 0.45 -5.39 1.47
C GLY A 157 1.77 -5.69 0.76
N ILE A 158 2.36 -4.72 0.06
CA ILE A 158 3.72 -4.84 -0.51
C ILE A 158 4.78 -4.78 0.60
N LYS A 159 4.50 -4.05 1.69
CA LYS A 159 5.45 -3.82 2.80
C LYS A 159 5.32 -4.83 3.95
N CYS A 160 4.26 -5.64 4.00
CA CYS A 160 4.05 -6.61 5.07
C CYS A 160 5.11 -7.72 5.03
N ASN A 161 5.15 -8.63 6.01
CA ASN A 161 6.13 -9.73 6.01
C ASN A 161 5.67 -10.97 5.21
N ASP A 162 4.37 -11.10 4.93
CA ASP A 162 3.80 -12.24 4.21
C ASP A 162 4.09 -12.13 2.70
N ASN A 163 4.92 -13.05 2.19
CA ASN A 163 5.31 -13.08 0.77
C ASN A 163 4.16 -13.39 -0.20
N ASN A 164 3.15 -14.14 0.24
CA ASN A 164 1.94 -14.39 -0.57
C ASN A 164 1.13 -13.10 -0.69
N LEU A 165 0.91 -12.38 0.41
CA LEU A 165 0.21 -11.10 0.40
C LEU A 165 0.97 -10.03 -0.41
N ARG A 166 2.31 -10.02 -0.35
CA ARG A 166 3.15 -9.15 -1.20
C ARG A 166 2.91 -9.41 -2.69
N ARG A 167 3.02 -10.67 -3.12
CA ARG A 167 2.83 -11.06 -4.53
C ARG A 167 1.43 -10.72 -5.02
N GLU A 168 0.40 -11.06 -4.25
CA GLU A 168 -0.99 -10.75 -4.62
C GLU A 168 -1.25 -9.24 -4.66
N SER A 169 -0.62 -8.46 -3.77
CA SER A 169 -0.73 -6.99 -3.82
C SER A 169 -0.10 -6.42 -5.09
N ILE A 170 1.10 -6.90 -5.47
CA ILE A 170 1.78 -6.48 -6.71
C ILE A 170 0.96 -6.88 -7.94
N ASN A 171 0.44 -8.11 -7.97
CA ASN A 171 -0.41 -8.60 -9.06
C ASN A 171 -1.68 -7.77 -9.22
N PHE A 172 -2.33 -7.46 -8.10
CA PHE A 172 -3.53 -6.64 -8.13
C PHE A 172 -3.22 -5.23 -8.65
N ILE A 173 -2.12 -4.62 -8.21
CA ILE A 173 -1.67 -3.33 -8.74
C ILE A 173 -1.45 -3.41 -10.26
N GLY A 174 -0.86 -4.48 -10.79
CA GLY A 174 -0.67 -4.67 -12.23
C GLY A 174 -1.98 -4.64 -13.00
N LYS A 175 -3.00 -5.34 -12.48
CA LYS A 175 -4.34 -5.36 -13.08
C LYS A 175 -4.99 -3.98 -13.16
N ILE A 176 -4.72 -3.09 -12.19
CA ILE A 176 -5.37 -1.78 -12.09
C ILE A 176 -4.48 -0.62 -12.54
N LEU A 177 -3.22 -0.87 -12.93
CA LEU A 177 -2.20 0.15 -13.14
C LEU A 177 -2.61 1.22 -14.17
N TYR A 178 -3.35 0.82 -15.21
CA TYR A 178 -3.88 1.72 -16.23
C TYR A 178 -4.82 2.79 -15.62
N ASN A 179 -5.63 2.41 -14.64
CA ASN A 179 -6.61 3.27 -13.97
C ASN A 179 -5.99 4.13 -12.85
N LEU A 180 -4.70 3.97 -12.54
CA LEU A 180 -4.04 4.77 -11.51
C LEU A 180 -3.56 6.11 -12.07
N ASN A 181 -3.76 7.17 -11.29
CA ASN A 181 -3.10 8.45 -11.52
C ASN A 181 -1.65 8.42 -11.05
N ASP A 182 -0.84 9.38 -11.52
CA ASP A 182 0.60 9.43 -11.22
C ASP A 182 0.90 9.52 -9.73
N LYS A 183 0.07 10.24 -8.95
CA LYS A 183 0.24 10.32 -7.48
C LYS A 183 0.15 8.93 -6.83
N ASN A 184 -0.82 8.12 -7.24
CA ASN A 184 -1.01 6.77 -6.75
C ASN A 184 0.12 5.82 -7.21
N ILE A 185 0.60 5.97 -8.45
CA ILE A 185 1.75 5.19 -8.95
C ILE A 185 3.01 5.50 -8.12
N LYS A 186 3.27 6.77 -7.78
CA LYS A 186 4.39 7.14 -6.88
C LYS A 186 4.33 6.45 -5.52
N VAL A 187 3.13 6.32 -4.94
CA VAL A 187 2.92 5.60 -3.68
C VAL A 187 3.34 4.14 -3.81
N VAL A 188 2.90 3.48 -4.89
CA VAL A 188 3.24 2.08 -5.18
C VAL A 188 4.75 1.91 -5.35
N LEU A 189 5.39 2.72 -6.19
CA LEU A 189 6.83 2.62 -6.46
C LEU A 189 7.65 2.85 -5.18
N LYS A 190 7.24 3.81 -4.35
CA LYS A 190 7.86 4.04 -3.03
C LYS A 190 7.67 2.84 -2.10
N ALA A 191 6.55 2.14 -2.18
CA ALA A 191 6.33 0.94 -1.39
C ALA A 191 7.23 -0.22 -1.84
N MET A 192 7.34 -0.41 -3.16
CA MET A 192 8.24 -1.39 -3.77
C MET A 192 9.70 -1.13 -3.40
N SER A 193 10.17 0.11 -3.46
CA SER A 193 11.57 0.45 -3.12
C SER A 193 11.97 0.11 -1.66
N CYS A 194 11.01 -0.07 -0.75
CA CYS A 194 11.30 -0.45 0.64
C CYS A 194 11.47 -1.96 0.85
N VAL A 195 11.21 -2.79 -0.17
CA VAL A 195 11.31 -4.25 -0.05
C VAL A 195 12.78 -4.67 -0.05
N THR A 196 13.15 -5.53 0.90
CA THR A 196 14.48 -6.12 1.07
C THR A 196 14.55 -7.62 0.72
N ASP A 197 13.40 -8.28 0.58
CA ASP A 197 13.31 -9.70 0.20
C ASP A 197 13.66 -9.88 -1.28
N LYS A 198 14.67 -10.71 -1.56
CA LYS A 198 15.27 -10.91 -2.88
C LYS A 198 14.28 -11.49 -3.89
N GLU A 199 13.45 -12.44 -3.47
CA GLU A 199 12.48 -13.06 -4.36
C GLU A 199 11.35 -12.10 -4.72
N ILE A 200 10.94 -11.24 -3.78
CA ILE A 200 9.99 -10.18 -4.06
C ILE A 200 10.62 -9.05 -4.88
N MET A 201 11.89 -8.72 -4.69
CA MET A 201 12.60 -7.77 -5.56
C MET A 201 12.59 -8.22 -7.03
N LYS A 202 12.94 -9.49 -7.31
CA LYS A 202 12.84 -10.07 -8.66
C LYS A 202 11.43 -9.95 -9.21
N TYR A 203 10.43 -10.22 -8.37
CA TYR A 203 9.02 -10.09 -8.73
C TYR A 203 8.64 -8.64 -9.10
N ILE A 204 9.15 -7.65 -8.36
CA ILE A 204 8.95 -6.23 -8.63
C ILE A 204 9.61 -5.82 -9.95
N LEU A 205 10.85 -6.28 -10.20
CA LEU A 205 11.55 -6.02 -11.46
C LEU A 205 10.78 -6.60 -12.66
N HIS A 206 10.29 -7.83 -12.52
CA HIS A 206 9.43 -8.44 -13.52
C HIS A 206 8.14 -7.63 -13.75
N PHE A 207 7.48 -7.21 -12.67
CA PHE A 207 6.31 -6.33 -12.75
C PHE A 207 6.60 -5.03 -13.53
N LEU A 208 7.74 -4.37 -13.30
CA LEU A 208 8.11 -3.18 -14.06
C LEU A 208 8.20 -3.50 -15.56
N ASN A 209 8.91 -4.58 -15.90
CA ASN A 209 9.14 -4.99 -17.27
C ASN A 209 7.83 -5.36 -18.00
N GLU A 210 6.93 -6.11 -17.36
CA GLU A 210 5.62 -6.44 -17.93
C GLU A 210 4.73 -5.22 -18.16
N ASN A 211 4.92 -4.16 -17.35
CA ASN A 211 4.09 -2.96 -17.38
C ASN A 211 4.79 -1.75 -18.02
N ILE A 212 5.88 -1.97 -18.76
CA ILE A 212 6.69 -0.93 -19.38
C ILE A 212 5.86 0.03 -20.23
N ASP A 213 4.90 -0.49 -21.01
CA ASP A 213 4.12 0.33 -21.93
C ASP A 213 3.26 1.37 -21.21
N ILE A 214 2.72 1.01 -20.05
CA ILE A 214 1.93 1.91 -19.22
C ILE A 214 2.84 2.87 -18.46
N LEU A 215 3.98 2.38 -17.94
CA LEU A 215 4.88 3.16 -17.09
C LEU A 215 5.70 4.19 -17.88
N LYS A 216 6.16 3.85 -19.09
CA LYS A 216 6.95 4.76 -19.94
C LYS A 216 6.16 5.94 -20.46
N SER A 217 4.85 5.79 -20.62
CA SER A 217 3.96 6.86 -21.09
C SER A 217 3.52 7.81 -19.98
N ARG A 218 3.91 7.55 -18.73
CA ARG A 218 3.64 8.46 -17.59
C ARG A 218 4.62 9.62 -17.59
N ASN A 219 4.40 10.56 -16.67
CA ASN A 219 5.23 11.74 -16.54
C ASN A 219 6.68 11.42 -16.11
N GLU A 220 7.57 12.40 -16.28
CA GLU A 220 8.99 12.30 -15.96
C GLU A 220 9.28 11.94 -14.49
N ASP A 221 8.41 12.34 -13.55
CA ASP A 221 8.60 12.00 -12.14
C ASP A 221 8.41 10.50 -11.86
N ILE A 222 7.50 9.82 -12.57
CA ILE A 222 7.35 8.36 -12.46
C ILE A 222 8.64 7.69 -12.92
N LEU A 223 9.20 8.10 -14.06
CA LEU A 223 10.47 7.57 -14.56
C LEU A 223 11.63 7.82 -13.58
N LYS A 224 11.63 8.98 -12.92
CA LYS A 224 12.58 9.29 -11.84
C LYS A 224 12.42 8.37 -10.63
N ASP A 225 11.20 8.01 -10.25
CA ASP A 225 10.95 7.11 -9.12
C ASP A 225 11.25 5.64 -9.49
N ILE A 226 11.02 5.22 -10.74
CA ILE A 226 11.50 3.93 -11.27
C ILE A 226 13.02 3.87 -11.23
N TYR A 227 13.71 4.93 -11.69
CA TYR A 227 15.17 5.02 -11.60
C TYR A 227 15.64 4.84 -10.15
N LYS A 228 15.06 5.54 -9.18
CA LYS A 228 15.43 5.37 -7.77
C LYS A 228 15.21 3.94 -7.26
N LEU A 229 14.11 3.29 -7.66
CA LEU A 229 13.83 1.91 -7.30
C LEU A 229 14.93 0.98 -7.84
N VAL A 230 15.24 1.07 -9.13
CA VAL A 230 16.31 0.30 -9.78
C VAL A 230 17.65 0.53 -9.06
N MET A 231 17.98 1.80 -8.78
CA MET A 231 19.20 2.14 -8.05
C MET A 231 19.22 1.65 -6.60
N THR A 232 18.06 1.47 -5.97
CA THR A 232 17.97 0.90 -4.62
C THR A 232 18.34 -0.58 -4.63
N TYR A 233 18.04 -1.29 -5.72
CA TYR A 233 18.33 -2.72 -5.85
C TYR A 233 19.71 -3.02 -6.43
N ILE A 234 20.45 -2.00 -6.88
CA ILE A 234 21.73 -2.18 -7.60
C ILE A 234 22.83 -2.87 -6.79
N SER A 235 22.78 -2.74 -5.47
CA SER A 235 23.73 -3.38 -4.56
C SER A 235 23.37 -4.83 -4.20
N CYS A 236 22.20 -5.33 -4.63
CA CYS A 236 21.76 -6.69 -4.32
C CYS A 236 22.21 -7.65 -5.42
N GLU A 237 23.21 -8.49 -5.11
CA GLU A 237 23.83 -9.39 -6.09
C GLU A 237 22.86 -10.45 -6.60
N GLU A 238 21.98 -10.95 -5.74
CA GLU A 238 21.08 -12.06 -6.04
C GLU A 238 19.94 -11.72 -6.99
N VAL A 239 19.74 -10.44 -7.28
CA VAL A 239 18.74 -9.94 -8.25
C VAL A 239 19.39 -9.26 -9.45
N ARG A 240 20.72 -9.32 -9.56
CA ARG A 240 21.51 -8.56 -10.52
C ARG A 240 21.14 -8.91 -11.97
N LYS A 241 20.88 -10.18 -12.27
CA LYS A 241 20.46 -10.63 -13.60
C LYS A 241 19.15 -9.98 -14.03
N GLU A 242 18.12 -10.05 -13.20
CA GLU A 242 16.82 -9.43 -13.44
C GLU A 242 16.91 -7.90 -13.47
N LEU A 243 17.80 -7.34 -12.66
CA LEU A 243 18.05 -5.90 -12.63
C LEU A 243 18.65 -5.40 -13.94
N LEU A 244 19.66 -6.09 -14.49
CA LEU A 244 20.28 -5.72 -15.77
C LEU A 244 19.26 -5.74 -16.92
N VAL A 245 18.39 -6.75 -16.97
CA VAL A 245 17.27 -6.79 -17.94
C VAL A 245 16.36 -5.58 -17.78
N THR A 246 16.04 -5.22 -16.54
CA THR A 246 15.20 -4.05 -16.25
C THR A 246 15.89 -2.75 -16.67
N ILE A 247 17.20 -2.62 -16.42
CA ILE A 247 17.98 -1.46 -16.84
C ILE A 247 17.99 -1.35 -18.37
N GLU A 248 18.25 -2.43 -19.09
CA GLU A 248 18.24 -2.49 -20.56
C GLU A 248 16.90 -2.00 -21.14
N ILE A 249 15.78 -2.38 -20.52
CA ILE A 249 14.45 -1.94 -20.94
C ILE A 249 14.24 -0.43 -20.70
N TYR A 250 14.69 0.07 -19.56
CA TYR A 250 14.32 1.40 -19.08
C TYR A 250 15.31 2.52 -19.36
N PHE A 251 16.61 2.24 -19.58
CA PHE A 251 17.65 3.28 -19.52
C PHE A 251 17.38 4.45 -20.48
N LYS A 252 16.87 4.16 -21.68
CA LYS A 252 16.52 5.16 -22.71
C LYS A 252 15.44 6.17 -22.29
N TYR A 253 14.65 5.85 -21.27
CA TYR A 253 13.62 6.74 -20.72
C TYR A 253 14.13 7.58 -19.55
N PHE A 254 15.32 7.29 -19.03
CA PHE A 254 15.90 8.07 -17.95
C PHE A 254 16.56 9.36 -18.47
N LYS A 255 16.72 10.33 -17.58
CA LYS A 255 17.48 11.55 -17.89
C LYS A 255 18.89 11.14 -18.33
N LEU A 256 19.28 11.56 -19.53
CA LEU A 256 20.59 11.26 -20.12
C LEU A 256 21.75 11.56 -19.14
N ARG A 257 21.63 12.66 -18.37
CA ARG A 257 22.58 13.01 -17.31
C ARG A 257 22.77 11.95 -16.23
N LYS A 258 21.69 11.29 -15.82
CA LYS A 258 21.76 10.18 -14.84
C LYS A 258 22.40 8.95 -15.44
N ILE A 259 22.17 8.70 -16.73
CA ILE A 259 22.77 7.57 -17.44
C ILE A 259 24.30 7.68 -17.42
N TYR A 260 24.88 8.80 -17.87
CA TYR A 260 26.33 8.90 -18.03
C TYR A 260 27.11 9.24 -16.75
N ILE A 261 26.50 9.97 -15.79
CA ILE A 261 27.19 10.33 -14.53
C ILE A 261 27.12 9.22 -13.49
N GLU A 262 26.04 8.43 -13.50
CA GLU A 262 25.71 7.55 -12.38
C GLU A 262 25.54 6.10 -12.83
N LEU A 263 24.57 5.82 -13.71
CA LEU A 263 24.23 4.44 -14.10
C LEU A 263 25.37 3.72 -14.82
N LEU A 264 25.94 4.32 -15.87
CA LEU A 264 27.00 3.71 -16.67
C LEU A 264 28.26 3.39 -15.84
N PRO A 265 28.81 4.32 -15.03
CA PRO A 265 29.91 4.00 -14.14
C PRO A 265 29.62 2.81 -13.22
N ILE A 266 28.41 2.70 -12.67
CA ILE A 266 28.04 1.60 -11.78
C ILE A 266 27.97 0.28 -12.54
N ILE A 267 27.38 0.25 -13.74
CA ILE A 267 27.36 -0.94 -14.59
C ILE A 267 28.80 -1.40 -14.89
N CYS A 268 29.72 -0.48 -15.19
CA CYS A 268 31.13 -0.82 -15.43
C CYS A 268 31.79 -1.50 -14.21
N THR A 269 31.39 -1.17 -12.98
CA THR A 269 31.91 -1.88 -11.79
C THR A 269 31.48 -3.34 -11.70
N MET A 270 30.46 -3.75 -12.46
CA MET A 270 29.96 -5.13 -12.49
C MET A 270 30.70 -6.02 -13.50
N LEU A 271 31.61 -5.48 -14.32
CA LEU A 271 32.36 -6.23 -15.33
C LEU A 271 33.23 -7.37 -14.77
N GLY A 272 33.59 -7.29 -13.49
CA GLY A 272 34.34 -8.34 -12.80
C GLY A 272 33.51 -9.58 -12.43
N ASP A 273 32.18 -9.55 -12.60
CA ASP A 273 31.30 -10.68 -12.31
C ASP A 273 31.14 -11.56 -13.56
N GLU A 274 31.91 -12.66 -13.61
CA GLU A 274 31.91 -13.62 -14.72
C GLU A 274 30.50 -14.15 -15.07
N ALA A 275 29.60 -14.25 -14.09
CA ALA A 275 28.28 -14.85 -14.30
C ALA A 275 27.31 -13.97 -15.12
N ILE A 276 27.65 -12.70 -15.32
CA ILE A 276 26.83 -11.70 -16.02
C ILE A 276 27.64 -10.84 -16.99
N GLN A 277 28.95 -11.10 -17.12
CA GLN A 277 29.90 -10.23 -17.81
C GLN A 277 29.45 -9.91 -19.24
N ASP A 278 29.00 -10.92 -20.01
CA ASP A 278 28.50 -10.72 -21.37
C ASP A 278 27.31 -9.75 -21.41
N SER A 279 26.33 -9.94 -20.53
CA SER A 279 25.15 -9.05 -20.44
C SER A 279 25.53 -7.63 -20.00
N VAL A 280 26.58 -7.48 -19.18
CA VAL A 280 27.10 -6.17 -18.78
C VAL A 280 27.78 -5.48 -19.96
N PHE A 281 28.59 -6.19 -20.74
CA PHE A 281 29.20 -5.65 -21.96
C PHE A 281 28.14 -5.19 -22.98
N ASP A 282 27.16 -6.05 -23.27
CA ASP A 282 26.06 -5.73 -24.19
C ASP A 282 25.32 -4.45 -23.76
N LEU A 283 24.98 -4.35 -22.47
CA LEU A 283 24.30 -3.18 -21.91
C LEU A 283 25.16 -1.91 -22.01
N ILE A 284 26.47 -2.00 -21.74
CA ILE A 284 27.39 -0.88 -21.90
C ILE A 284 27.40 -0.41 -23.36
N GLU A 285 27.50 -1.33 -24.33
CA GLU A 285 27.47 -1.00 -25.74
C GLU A 285 26.17 -0.30 -26.14
N ASN A 286 25.02 -0.81 -25.68
CA ASN A 286 23.71 -0.23 -25.93
C ASN A 286 23.59 1.20 -25.35
N ILE A 287 24.08 1.41 -24.13
CA ILE A 287 24.10 2.73 -23.49
C ILE A 287 24.99 3.70 -24.29
N LEU A 288 26.20 3.28 -24.67
CA LEU A 288 27.13 4.12 -25.42
C LEU A 288 26.58 4.47 -26.81
N LYS A 289 25.94 3.51 -27.48
CA LYS A 289 25.24 3.74 -28.75
C LYS A 289 24.13 4.77 -28.59
N PHE A 290 23.27 4.63 -27.59
CA PHE A 290 22.20 5.58 -27.28
C PHE A 290 22.74 6.99 -26.97
N MET A 291 23.82 7.08 -26.20
CA MET A 291 24.48 8.36 -25.91
C MET A 291 25.04 9.03 -27.17
N LYS A 292 25.62 8.23 -28.08
CA LYS A 292 26.14 8.73 -29.37
C LYS A 292 25.02 9.27 -30.26
N GLU A 293 23.88 8.57 -30.30
CA GLU A 293 22.68 9.01 -31.04
C GLU A 293 22.10 10.32 -30.47
N ASN A 294 22.19 10.52 -29.14
CA ASN A 294 21.67 11.69 -28.43
C ASN A 294 22.75 12.73 -28.08
N LYS A 295 23.88 12.75 -28.82
CA LYS A 295 25.05 13.59 -28.52
C LYS A 295 24.73 15.09 -28.33
N LYS A 296 23.72 15.61 -29.02
CA LYS A 296 23.34 17.04 -28.94
C LYS A 296 22.83 17.42 -27.54
N GLU A 297 22.13 16.53 -26.86
CA GLU A 297 21.62 16.77 -25.50
C GLU A 297 22.73 16.77 -24.45
N LEU A 298 23.82 16.03 -24.69
CA LEU A 298 25.01 16.03 -23.82
C LEU A 298 25.73 17.39 -23.79
N LEU A 299 25.57 18.20 -24.85
CA LEU A 299 26.24 19.49 -25.01
C LEU A 299 25.49 20.64 -24.31
N VAL A 300 24.28 20.41 -23.78
CA VAL A 300 23.45 21.45 -23.13
C VAL A 300 23.82 21.61 -21.64
N LYS A 301 24.82 22.47 -21.40
CA LYS A 301 25.22 23.26 -20.20
C LYS A 301 25.28 22.68 -18.76
N ASN A 302 26.42 23.04 -18.15
CA ASN A 302 26.78 23.16 -16.72
C ASN A 302 27.12 21.87 -15.95
N TRP A 303 28.32 21.38 -16.24
CA TRP A 303 29.05 20.37 -15.49
C TRP A 303 29.47 20.93 -14.12
N ASN A 304 28.69 20.67 -13.08
CA ASN A 304 29.15 20.85 -11.71
C ASN A 304 29.39 19.46 -11.11
N VAL A 305 30.65 19.00 -11.17
CA VAL A 305 31.13 17.66 -10.76
C VAL A 305 31.06 17.46 -9.24
N LYS A 306 30.65 18.48 -8.47
CA LYS A 306 30.56 18.44 -7.00
C LYS A 306 29.51 17.44 -6.45
N SER A 307 28.62 16.87 -7.27
CA SER A 307 27.56 15.97 -6.80
C SER A 307 27.97 14.49 -6.65
N ILE A 308 29.15 14.08 -7.11
CA ILE A 308 29.57 12.65 -7.07
C ILE A 308 30.07 12.23 -5.67
N LYS A 309 30.54 13.17 -4.84
CA LYS A 309 31.11 12.88 -3.51
C LYS A 309 30.11 12.33 -2.48
N GLY A 310 28.80 12.43 -2.72
CA GLY A 310 27.77 11.94 -1.80
C GLY A 310 27.47 10.44 -1.92
N PHE A 311 27.92 9.76 -2.98
CA PHE A 311 27.49 8.40 -3.28
C PHE A 311 28.22 7.33 -2.43
N PHE A 312 29.53 7.49 -2.19
CA PHE A 312 30.28 6.63 -1.28
C PHE A 312 29.91 6.83 0.21
N GLY A 313 29.16 7.89 0.55
CA GLY A 313 28.69 8.15 1.91
C GLY A 313 27.54 7.26 2.37
N PHE A 314 26.76 6.69 1.45
CA PHE A 314 25.68 5.75 1.78
C PHE A 314 26.20 4.35 2.14
N MET A 315 27.49 4.06 1.93
CA MET A 315 28.11 2.76 2.23
C MET A 315 28.73 2.67 3.63
N LYS A 316 28.74 3.75 4.44
CA LYS A 316 29.17 3.66 5.85
C LYS A 316 27.99 3.36 6.75
N GLY A 317 27.80 2.06 7.03
CA GLY A 317 27.24 1.49 8.25
C GLY A 317 25.95 2.09 8.80
N ASN A 318 24.88 1.28 8.84
CA ASN A 318 23.78 1.45 9.77
C ASN A 318 24.32 1.50 11.22
N LYS A 319 24.72 2.69 11.68
CA LYS A 319 24.79 3.00 13.10
C LYS A 319 23.39 3.37 13.53
N GLU A 320 22.88 2.60 14.48
CA GLU A 320 21.62 2.78 15.18
C GLU A 320 21.36 4.25 15.52
N GLU A 321 20.46 4.89 14.78
CA GLU A 321 19.84 6.12 15.24
C GLU A 321 18.77 5.77 16.27
N LYS A 322 19.16 5.84 17.54
CA LYS A 322 18.26 6.01 18.68
C LYS A 322 17.40 7.27 18.46
N SER A 323 16.25 7.13 17.83
CA SER A 323 15.21 8.17 17.81
C SER A 323 14.20 7.91 18.93
N SER A 324 14.65 8.14 20.16
CA SER A 324 13.74 8.41 21.28
C SER A 324 13.37 9.90 21.29
N LYS A 325 12.07 10.16 21.44
CA LYS A 325 11.38 11.43 21.77
C LYS A 325 10.79 12.21 20.59
N ASN A 326 9.52 11.90 20.28
CA ASN A 326 8.42 12.86 20.35
C ASN A 326 7.08 12.16 20.04
N LEU A 327 6.51 11.47 21.04
CA LEU A 327 5.11 11.03 21.05
C LEU A 327 4.56 11.13 22.48
N THR A 328 4.28 12.36 22.89
CA THR A 328 3.32 12.71 23.95
C THR A 328 2.65 13.95 23.40
N VAL A 329 1.35 13.94 23.09
CA VAL A 329 0.21 14.29 23.96
C VAL A 329 -1.00 14.16 22.97
N ILE A 330 -2.12 13.45 23.15
CA ILE A 330 -3.28 13.62 24.06
C ILE A 330 -4.23 12.39 23.88
N ASN A 331 -4.64 11.73 24.98
CA ASN A 331 -6.05 11.52 25.41
C ASN A 331 -6.09 10.44 26.50
N LYS A 332 -6.28 10.73 27.80
CA LYS A 332 -7.37 11.36 28.59
C LYS A 332 -8.14 10.27 29.37
N LYS A 333 -7.95 10.31 30.69
CA LYS A 333 -8.91 10.10 31.79
C LYS A 333 -9.73 8.81 31.90
N VAL A 334 -9.94 8.45 33.18
CA VAL A 334 -10.77 7.39 33.78
C VAL A 334 -10.01 6.05 33.75
N ILE A 335 -9.46 5.56 34.86
CA ILE A 335 -10.19 5.06 36.03
C ILE A 335 -9.41 5.38 37.32
N ASP A 336 -10.11 5.97 38.27
CA ASP A 336 -9.75 6.03 39.69
C ASP A 336 -9.64 4.61 40.26
N GLU A 337 -8.58 4.32 41.02
CA GLU A 337 -8.66 3.74 42.37
C GLU A 337 -7.25 3.42 42.89
N GLY A 338 -6.92 4.00 44.05
CA GLY A 338 -6.12 3.30 45.05
C GLY A 338 -4.60 3.54 45.07
N ILE A 339 -4.19 4.30 46.09
CA ILE A 339 -2.98 4.10 46.90
C ILE A 339 -1.72 4.87 46.43
N LEU A 340 -1.52 5.99 47.13
CA LEU A 340 -0.22 6.59 47.41
C LEU A 340 0.75 5.55 47.97
N GLU A 341 2.00 5.56 47.52
CA GLU A 341 3.11 5.71 48.46
C GLU A 341 4.38 6.25 47.77
N LYS A 342 4.83 7.40 48.30
CA LYS A 342 6.13 8.01 48.04
C LYS A 342 7.23 7.09 48.56
N LYS A 343 8.31 6.92 47.79
CA LYS A 343 9.67 6.87 48.36
C LYS A 343 10.68 7.49 47.40
N VAL A 344 11.24 8.59 47.88
CA VAL A 344 12.40 9.31 47.37
C VAL A 344 13.64 8.65 47.99
N ALA A 345 14.63 8.33 47.17
CA ALA A 345 16.04 8.15 47.56
C ALA A 345 16.89 8.43 46.29
N ASN A 346 17.42 9.63 46.06
CA ASN A 346 18.65 10.25 46.58
C ASN A 346 19.97 9.60 46.07
N ILE A 347 20.93 10.48 45.73
CA ILE A 347 22.40 10.28 45.54
C ILE A 347 22.84 9.96 44.09
N SER A 348 23.89 10.53 43.50
CA SER A 348 24.66 11.80 43.60
C SER A 348 25.63 11.82 42.40
N PHE A 349 26.19 12.98 42.10
CA PHE A 349 27.18 13.20 41.04
C PHE A 349 28.62 13.11 41.56
N GLN A 350 29.53 12.71 40.66
CA GLN A 350 31.00 12.86 40.60
C GLN A 350 31.90 11.99 41.47
N ASP A 351 32.88 11.35 40.81
CA ASP A 351 34.30 11.49 41.15
C ASP A 351 35.21 11.27 39.92
N LYS A 352 36.30 12.06 39.88
CA LYS A 352 37.46 12.01 38.98
C LYS A 352 38.56 11.18 39.65
N GLU A 353 39.39 10.49 38.86
CA GLU A 353 40.87 10.39 38.96
C GLU A 353 41.37 9.39 37.88
N LYS A 354 42.16 9.83 36.88
CA LYS A 354 43.64 9.91 36.80
C LYS A 354 44.35 8.55 36.73
N TYR A 355 44.97 8.26 35.58
CA TYR A 355 46.27 7.58 35.45
C TYR A 355 46.98 8.11 34.19
N ASN A 356 48.26 8.45 34.35
CA ASN A 356 49.25 8.84 33.33
C ASN A 356 50.32 7.72 33.23
N GLU A 357 51.07 7.78 32.13
CA GLU A 357 52.47 7.36 31.86
C GLU A 357 52.56 6.52 30.58
N GLU A 358 53.06 7.10 29.47
CA GLU A 358 54.46 7.05 28.96
C GLU A 358 54.73 5.71 28.25
N ASP A 359 55.37 5.56 27.08
CA ASP A 359 56.09 6.42 26.15
C ASP A 359 56.25 5.64 24.82
N GLU A 360 56.73 6.34 23.79
CA GLU A 360 57.62 5.91 22.69
C GLU A 360 57.16 6.25 21.26
N ASP A 361 57.85 7.29 20.77
CA ASP A 361 58.12 7.67 19.39
C ASP A 361 58.55 6.51 18.50
N ILE A 362 58.00 6.45 17.27
CA ILE A 362 58.83 6.26 16.06
C ILE A 362 58.32 7.21 14.97
N SER A 363 59.18 8.17 14.65
CA SER A 363 59.15 9.06 13.50
C SER A 363 59.52 8.35 12.19
N ASN A 364 59.33 9.09 11.09
CA ASN A 364 59.93 8.97 9.75
C ASN A 364 58.90 8.61 8.67
N GLU A 365 58.40 9.63 7.97
CA GLU A 365 58.99 10.14 6.72
C GLU A 365 58.76 9.14 5.59
N TRP A 366 57.90 9.48 4.64
CA TRP A 366 58.28 9.65 3.23
C TRP A 366 57.35 10.71 2.64
N ASN A 367 57.94 11.88 2.41
CA ASN A 367 57.44 12.90 1.50
C ASN A 367 57.43 12.37 0.06
N GLU A 368 56.75 13.15 -0.79
CA GLU A 368 56.96 13.37 -2.22
C GLU A 368 55.91 12.75 -3.15
N GLU A 369 55.50 13.39 -4.24
CA GLU A 369 55.35 14.80 -4.66
C GLU A 369 54.70 14.69 -6.07
N TRP A 370 53.87 15.68 -6.43
CA TRP A 370 53.23 15.98 -7.73
C TRP A 370 51.95 15.23 -8.15
#